data_AF-A0A1E1VZM0-F1
#
_entry.id   AF-A0A1E1VZM0-F1
#
_cell.length_a   1.000
_cell.length_b   1.000
_cell.length_c   1.000
_cell.angle_alpha   90.00
_cell.angle_beta   90.00
_cell.angle_gamma   90.00
#
_symmetry.space_group_name_H-M   'P 1'
#
loop_
_entity.id
_entity.type
_entity.pdbx_description
1 polymer ?
#
loop_
_entity_poly.entity_id
_entity_poly.type
_entity_poly.pdbx_seq_one_letter_code
_entity_poly.pdbx_strand_id
1 'polypeptide(L)'
;SIFNVLLVCLIFWLIFAIMGVQLFAGKYFKCVDLNHTTLSHEIIPDRNACILENYTWENSPMNFDHVGKAYLCLFQVATFKGWIQIMNDAIDSREVGRQPIMETNIYMYLYFVFFIIFGSFFTLNLFIGVIIDNFNEQKKKAGGSLEMFMTEDQKKYYNA
;
A
#
# COMPACT_ATOMS: atom_id res chain seq x y z
N SER A 1 -17.84 -15.19 7.42
CA SER A 1 -17.53 -14.01 8.26
C SER A 1 -16.35 -13.22 7.70
N ILE A 2 -15.14 -13.80 7.65
CA ILE A 2 -13.92 -13.12 7.16
C ILE A 2 -14.03 -12.62 5.71
N PHE A 3 -14.62 -13.40 4.80
CA PHE A 3 -14.82 -12.98 3.40
C PHE A 3 -15.61 -11.67 3.25
N ASN A 4 -16.64 -11.47 4.08
CA ASN A 4 -17.44 -10.24 4.02
C ASN A 4 -16.61 -9.02 4.45
N VAL A 5 -15.75 -9.17 5.46
CA VAL A 5 -14.84 -8.10 5.90
C VAL A 5 -13.84 -7.77 4.81
N LEU A 6 -13.22 -8.79 4.21
CA LEU A 6 -12.29 -8.60 3.09
C LEU A 6 -12.95 -7.83 1.95
N LEU A 7 -14.20 -8.16 1.59
CA LEU A 7 -14.94 -7.47 0.54
C LEU A 7 -15.23 -6.00 0.89
N VAL A 8 -15.62 -5.70 2.13
CA VAL A 8 -15.80 -4.31 2.61
C VAL A 8 -14.49 -3.54 2.54
N CYS A 9 -13.39 -4.13 3.00
CA CYS A 9 -12.07 -3.50 2.96
C CYS A 9 -11.60 -3.24 1.52
N LEU A 10 -11.80 -4.20 0.61
CA LEU A 10 -11.47 -4.02 -0.81
C LEU A 10 -12.28 -2.89 -1.44
N ILE A 11 -13.61 -2.84 -1.23
CA ILE A 11 -14.44 -1.74 -1.77
C ILE A 11 -13.99 -0.39 -1.21
N PHE A 12 -13.64 -0.32 0.08
CA PHE A 12 -13.16 0.91 0.68
C PHE A 12 -11.80 1.34 0.09
N TRP A 13 -10.86 0.40 -0.04
CA TRP A 13 -9.56 0.65 -0.65
C TRP A 13 -9.66 1.01 -2.13
N LEU A 14 -10.71 0.57 -2.84
CA LEU A 14 -10.95 0.92 -4.24
C LEU A 14 -11.07 2.43 -4.45
N ILE A 15 -11.71 3.15 -3.51
CA ILE A 15 -11.88 4.60 -3.59
C ILE A 15 -10.50 5.29 -3.57
N PHE A 16 -9.64 4.89 -2.64
CA PHE A 16 -8.27 5.38 -2.57
C PHE A 16 -7.46 4.96 -3.78
N ALA A 17 -7.61 3.72 -4.27
CA ALA A 17 -6.90 3.25 -5.45
C ALA A 17 -7.23 4.09 -6.68
N ILE A 18 -8.53 4.33 -6.96
CA ILE A 18 -8.98 5.15 -8.09
C ILE A 18 -8.47 6.59 -7.94
N MET A 19 -8.60 7.18 -6.75
CA MET A 19 -8.08 8.53 -6.48
C MET A 19 -6.56 8.61 -6.69
N GLY A 20 -5.80 7.61 -6.22
CA GLY A 20 -4.37 7.50 -6.42
C GLY A 20 -3.99 7.41 -7.90
N VAL A 21 -4.73 6.64 -8.71
CA VAL A 21 -4.53 6.60 -10.17
C VAL A 21 -4.72 7.99 -10.77
N GLN A 22 -5.79 8.71 -10.41
CA GLN A 22 -6.02 10.06 -10.93
C GLN A 22 -4.93 11.07 -10.54
N LEU A 23 -4.35 10.92 -9.35
CA LEU A 23 -3.31 11.81 -8.86
C LEU A 23 -1.93 11.51 -9.43
N PHE A 24 -1.58 10.23 -9.61
CA PHE A 24 -0.19 9.78 -9.75
C PHE A 24 0.12 8.97 -11.01
N ALA A 25 -0.89 8.54 -11.79
CA ALA A 25 -0.67 7.70 -12.98
C ALA A 25 0.29 8.37 -13.98
N GLY A 26 1.31 7.62 -14.42
CA GLY A 26 2.31 8.07 -15.37
C GLY A 26 3.33 9.09 -14.83
N LYS A 27 3.26 9.46 -13.55
CA LYS A 27 4.11 10.50 -12.95
C LYS A 27 5.31 9.97 -12.17
N TYR A 28 5.40 8.65 -11.99
CA TYR A 28 6.48 8.00 -11.23
C TYR A 28 7.71 7.68 -12.11
N PHE A 29 7.70 8.15 -13.36
CA PHE A 29 8.83 7.98 -14.25
C PHE A 29 9.96 8.96 -13.92
N LYS A 30 11.19 8.51 -14.13
CA LYS A 30 12.41 9.27 -13.90
C LYS A 30 13.51 8.84 -14.87
N CYS A 31 14.35 9.80 -15.25
CA CYS A 31 15.54 9.55 -16.02
C CYS A 31 16.65 8.98 -15.12
N VAL A 32 17.22 7.85 -15.53
CA VAL A 32 18.30 7.16 -14.82
C VAL A 32 19.51 6.93 -15.73
N ASP A 33 20.69 6.92 -15.13
CA ASP A 33 21.95 6.59 -15.79
C ASP A 33 22.15 5.06 -15.93
N LEU A 34 23.30 4.65 -16.47
CA LEU A 34 23.69 3.24 -16.61
C LEU A 34 23.80 2.47 -15.28
N ASN A 35 23.92 3.18 -14.15
CA ASN A 35 24.00 2.62 -12.81
C ASN A 35 22.65 2.66 -12.08
N HIS A 36 21.54 2.96 -12.78
CA HIS A 36 20.20 3.19 -12.21
C HIS A 36 20.13 4.33 -11.18
N THR A 37 21.03 5.30 -11.28
CA THR A 37 21.00 6.51 -10.44
C THR A 37 20.10 7.55 -11.09
N THR A 38 19.19 8.14 -10.32
CA THR A 38 18.29 9.19 -10.83
C THR A 38 19.06 10.49 -11.08
N LEU A 39 18.91 11.05 -12.27
CA LEU A 39 19.60 12.29 -12.67
C LEU A 39 18.87 13.54 -12.14
N SER A 40 19.61 14.63 -11.93
CA SER A 40 19.02 15.90 -11.48
C SER A 40 18.16 16.55 -12.57
N HIS A 41 17.06 17.18 -12.17
CA HIS A 41 16.17 17.93 -13.06
C HIS A 41 16.84 19.16 -13.70
N GLU A 42 17.94 19.67 -13.12
CA GLU A 42 18.69 20.81 -13.65
C GLU A 42 19.44 20.44 -14.94
N ILE A 43 19.86 19.18 -15.06
CA ILE A 43 20.57 18.64 -16.21
C ILE A 43 19.56 18.07 -17.21
N ILE A 44 18.63 17.24 -16.73
CA ILE A 44 17.62 16.56 -17.55
C ILE A 44 16.22 16.99 -17.07
N PRO A 45 15.58 17.99 -17.72
CA PRO A 45 14.30 18.52 -17.26
C PRO A 45 13.09 17.64 -17.61
N ASP A 46 13.19 16.80 -18.64
CA ASP A 46 12.09 16.00 -19.16
C ASP A 46 12.55 14.74 -19.90
N ARG A 47 11.57 13.93 -20.30
CA ARG A 47 11.77 12.68 -21.04
C ARG A 47 12.51 12.86 -22.37
N ASN A 48 12.30 13.96 -23.09
CA ASN A 48 12.92 14.16 -24.39
C ASN A 48 14.42 14.43 -24.23
N ALA A 49 14.79 15.26 -23.26
CA ALA A 49 16.18 15.48 -22.90
C ALA A 49 16.86 14.18 -22.44
N CYS A 50 16.17 13.36 -21.65
CA CYS A 50 16.67 12.06 -21.20
C CYS A 50 17.06 11.14 -22.39
N ILE A 51 16.17 11.04 -23.38
CA ILE A 51 16.39 10.19 -24.56
C ILE A 51 17.47 10.77 -25.48
N LEU A 52 17.53 12.09 -25.63
CA LEU A 52 18.51 12.78 -26.47
C LEU A 52 19.95 12.55 -25.97
N GLU A 53 20.13 12.50 -24.66
CA GLU A 53 21.41 12.20 -24.00
C GLU A 53 21.69 10.68 -23.86
N ASN A 54 20.89 9.82 -24.49
CA ASN A 54 20.99 8.35 -24.44
C ASN A 54 20.89 7.75 -23.03
N TYR A 55 20.13 8.37 -22.13
CA TYR A 55 19.76 7.82 -20.83
C TYR A 55 18.45 7.02 -20.88
N THR A 56 18.11 6.34 -19.78
CA THR A 56 16.90 5.51 -19.70
C THR A 56 15.80 6.22 -18.93
N TRP A 57 14.62 6.34 -19.54
CA TRP A 57 13.41 6.85 -18.88
C TRP A 57 12.62 5.68 -18.27
N GLU A 58 12.82 5.44 -16.98
CA GLU A 58 12.32 4.26 -16.27
C GLU A 58 11.15 4.61 -15.34
N ASN A 59 10.21 3.68 -15.17
CA ASN A 59 9.09 3.81 -14.22
C ASN A 59 9.43 3.11 -12.90
N SER A 60 8.97 3.66 -11.77
CA SER A 60 9.07 2.95 -10.50
C SER A 60 8.31 1.61 -10.52
N PRO A 61 8.87 0.52 -9.93
CA PRO A 61 8.22 -0.79 -9.90
C PRO A 61 6.85 -0.79 -9.21
N MET A 62 6.72 0.00 -8.14
CA MET A 62 5.47 0.30 -7.44
C MET A 62 4.99 1.67 -7.88
N ASN A 63 3.85 1.71 -8.56
CA ASN A 63 3.28 2.92 -9.13
C ASN A 63 1.74 2.88 -9.12
N PHE A 64 1.12 3.96 -9.54
CA PHE A 64 -0.33 4.14 -9.58
C PHE A 64 -0.88 4.20 -11.02
N ASP A 65 -0.23 3.55 -11.99
CA ASP A 65 -0.64 3.65 -13.41
C ASP A 65 -2.01 3.04 -13.69
N HIS A 66 -2.41 2.04 -12.90
CA HIS A 66 -3.75 1.46 -12.95
C HIS A 66 -4.15 0.91 -11.57
N VAL A 67 -5.45 0.64 -11.42
CA VAL A 67 -6.06 0.28 -10.12
C VAL A 67 -5.38 -0.94 -9.48
N GLY A 68 -5.05 -1.98 -10.24
CA GLY A 68 -4.32 -3.15 -9.71
C GLY A 68 -2.95 -2.82 -9.09
N LYS A 69 -2.14 -1.98 -9.74
CA LYS A 69 -0.85 -1.52 -9.22
C LYS A 69 -1.04 -0.57 -8.03
N ALA A 70 -2.07 0.27 -8.07
CA ALA A 70 -2.46 1.11 -6.94
C ALA A 70 -2.80 0.28 -5.69
N TYR A 71 -3.53 -0.85 -5.83
CA TYR A 71 -3.78 -1.76 -4.72
C TYR A 71 -2.50 -2.33 -4.09
N LEU A 72 -1.53 -2.74 -4.92
CA LEU A 72 -0.24 -3.23 -4.42
C LEU A 72 0.53 -2.13 -3.67
N CYS A 73 0.50 -0.89 -4.17
CA CYS A 73 1.11 0.24 -3.48
C CYS A 73 0.42 0.53 -2.14
N LEU A 74 -0.91 0.59 -2.13
CA LEU A 74 -1.71 0.80 -0.93
C LEU A 74 -1.49 -0.32 0.10
N PHE A 75 -1.32 -1.57 -0.34
CA PHE A 75 -0.96 -2.68 0.54
C PHE A 75 0.42 -2.50 1.21
N GLN A 76 1.43 -2.06 0.46
CA GLN A 76 2.76 -1.76 1.02
C GLN A 76 2.72 -0.60 2.01
N VAL A 77 1.94 0.45 1.70
CA VAL A 77 1.71 1.57 2.62
C VAL A 77 1.00 1.10 3.89
N ALA A 78 -0.06 0.29 3.76
CA ALA A 78 -0.84 -0.19 4.90
C ALA A 78 -0.06 -1.10 5.86
N THR A 79 0.94 -1.81 5.34
CA THR A 79 1.84 -2.67 6.13
C THR A 79 3.09 -1.95 6.61
N PHE A 80 3.29 -0.69 6.20
CA PHE A 80 4.50 0.09 6.45
C PHE A 80 5.79 -0.61 5.98
N LYS A 81 5.72 -1.38 4.89
CA LYS A 81 6.88 -2.06 4.27
C LYS A 81 7.03 -1.60 2.82
N GLY A 82 8.17 -1.00 2.49
CA GLY A 82 8.42 -0.43 1.16
C GLY A 82 7.71 0.92 0.88
N TRP A 83 6.97 1.43 1.86
CA TRP A 83 6.13 2.63 1.73
C TRP A 83 6.89 3.93 1.45
N ILE A 84 8.13 4.05 1.94
CA ILE A 84 8.94 5.28 1.80
C ILE A 84 9.18 5.61 0.32
N GLN A 85 9.56 4.61 -0.48
CA GLN A 85 9.83 4.83 -1.91
C GLN A 85 8.58 5.27 -2.66
N ILE A 86 7.44 4.64 -2.37
CA ILE A 86 6.13 4.99 -2.96
C ILE A 86 5.75 6.43 -2.64
N MET A 87 6.00 6.86 -1.40
CA MET A 87 5.70 8.23 -0.97
C MET A 87 6.65 9.24 -1.59
N ASN A 88 7.97 8.98 -1.58
CA ASN A 88 8.96 9.85 -2.20
C ASN A 88 8.62 10.06 -3.69
N ASP A 89 8.32 8.99 -4.43
CA ASP A 89 7.91 9.10 -5.82
C ASP A 89 6.64 9.95 -6.00
N ALA A 90 5.68 9.91 -5.05
CA ALA A 90 4.48 10.73 -5.09
C ALA A 90 4.77 12.22 -4.85
N ILE A 91 5.61 12.50 -3.86
CA ILE A 91 5.92 13.85 -3.37
C ILE A 91 6.83 14.58 -4.35
N ASP A 92 7.73 13.84 -5.01
CA ASP A 92 8.64 14.38 -6.00
C ASP A 92 7.98 14.47 -7.39
N SER A 93 6.79 13.87 -7.56
CA SER A 93 6.09 13.81 -8.83
C SER A 93 5.58 15.16 -9.33
N ARG A 94 5.62 15.32 -10.66
CA ARG A 94 5.15 16.51 -11.38
C ARG A 94 4.16 16.10 -12.47
N GLU A 95 4.16 16.81 -13.59
CA GLU A 95 3.41 16.42 -14.78
C GLU A 95 4.04 15.21 -15.46
N VAL A 96 3.23 14.47 -16.22
CA VAL A 96 3.71 13.31 -17.00
C VAL A 96 4.81 13.75 -17.96
N GLY A 97 5.92 13.01 -17.96
CA GLY A 97 7.08 13.29 -18.82
C GLY A 97 8.04 14.36 -18.32
N ARG A 98 7.80 14.96 -17.14
CA ARG A 98 8.75 15.85 -16.46
C ARG A 98 9.60 15.08 -15.46
N GLN A 99 10.88 15.44 -15.35
CA GLN A 99 11.75 14.85 -14.31
C GLN A 99 11.24 15.27 -12.92
N PRO A 100 11.16 14.34 -11.95
CA PRO A 100 10.78 14.65 -10.58
C PRO A 100 11.73 15.65 -9.96
N ILE A 101 11.19 16.43 -9.03
CA ILE A 101 11.95 17.41 -8.25
C ILE A 101 11.64 17.14 -6.78
N MET A 102 12.70 17.01 -5.98
CA MET A 102 12.57 16.71 -4.56
C MET A 102 11.59 17.66 -3.87
N GLU A 103 10.60 17.10 -3.20
CA GLU A 103 9.59 17.82 -2.39
C GLU A 103 8.74 18.86 -3.13
N THR A 104 8.68 18.81 -4.47
CA THR A 104 7.92 19.78 -5.26
C THR A 104 6.40 19.71 -5.01
N ASN A 105 5.88 18.57 -4.57
CA ASN A 105 4.45 18.34 -4.33
C ASN A 105 4.20 17.81 -2.91
N ILE A 106 4.69 18.55 -1.92
CA ILE A 106 4.63 18.19 -0.49
C ILE A 106 3.21 17.90 0.02
N TYR A 107 2.17 18.49 -0.57
CA TYR A 107 0.78 18.26 -0.15
C TYR A 107 0.33 16.80 -0.33
N MET A 108 1.02 16.01 -1.16
CA MET A 108 0.70 14.59 -1.39
C MET A 108 0.91 13.72 -0.14
N TYR A 109 1.68 14.18 0.85
CA TYR A 109 1.72 13.53 2.17
C TYR A 109 0.32 13.34 2.76
N LEU A 110 -0.59 14.32 2.57
CA LEU A 110 -1.94 14.26 3.13
C LEU A 110 -2.74 13.07 2.58
N TYR A 111 -2.57 12.73 1.30
CA TYR A 111 -3.22 11.55 0.71
C TYR A 111 -2.85 10.26 1.46
N PHE A 112 -1.56 10.05 1.74
CA PHE A 112 -1.10 8.86 2.46
C PHE A 112 -1.49 8.89 3.94
N VAL A 113 -1.45 10.05 4.59
CA VAL A 113 -1.93 10.21 5.98
C VAL A 113 -3.40 9.81 6.10
N PHE A 114 -4.26 10.31 5.19
CA PHE A 114 -5.67 9.94 5.18
C PHE A 114 -5.88 8.45 4.90
N PHE A 115 -5.13 7.87 3.97
CA PHE A 115 -5.19 6.44 3.71
C PHE A 115 -4.71 5.59 4.90
N ILE A 116 -3.67 6.01 5.63
CA ILE A 116 -3.21 5.28 6.82
C ILE A 116 -4.27 5.32 7.93
N ILE A 117 -4.86 6.49 8.17
CA ILE A 117 -5.90 6.67 9.20
C ILE A 117 -7.17 5.88 8.84
N PHE A 118 -7.73 6.13 7.66
CA PHE A 118 -9.02 5.59 7.29
C PHE A 118 -8.94 4.25 6.57
N GLY A 119 -7.89 3.99 5.80
CA GLY A 119 -7.71 2.75 5.05
C GLY A 119 -7.04 1.66 5.87
N SER A 120 -5.98 1.99 6.61
CA SER A 120 -5.18 0.97 7.30
C SER A 120 -5.68 0.68 8.71
N PHE A 121 -5.82 1.70 9.56
CA PHE A 121 -6.26 1.47 10.95
C PHE A 121 -7.72 0.99 11.02
N PHE A 122 -8.63 1.56 10.22
CA PHE A 122 -10.01 1.09 10.20
C PHE A 122 -10.12 -0.37 9.72
N THR A 123 -9.45 -0.72 8.62
CA THR A 123 -9.45 -2.11 8.10
C THR A 123 -8.86 -3.09 9.10
N LEU A 124 -7.74 -2.76 9.75
CA LEU A 124 -7.11 -3.61 10.75
C LEU A 124 -8.03 -3.80 11.98
N ASN A 125 -8.62 -2.72 12.48
CA ASN A 125 -9.54 -2.78 13.62
C ASN A 125 -10.81 -3.59 13.31
N LEU A 126 -11.41 -3.42 12.12
CA LEU A 126 -12.56 -4.19 11.68
C LEU A 126 -12.23 -5.68 11.55
N PHE A 127 -11.05 -5.99 10.99
CA PHE A 127 -10.59 -7.36 10.83
C PHE A 127 -10.37 -8.06 12.18
N ILE A 128 -9.70 -7.40 13.13
CA ILE A 128 -9.52 -7.91 14.48
C ILE A 128 -10.86 -8.12 15.17
N GLY A 129 -11.78 -7.14 15.09
CA GLY A 129 -13.11 -7.24 15.70
C GLY A 129 -13.88 -8.47 15.23
N VAL A 130 -13.94 -8.71 13.92
CA VAL A 130 -14.66 -9.86 13.38
C VAL A 130 -14.01 -11.20 13.71
N ILE A 131 -12.67 -11.26 13.78
CA ILE A 131 -11.97 -12.46 14.23
C ILE A 131 -12.31 -12.76 15.69
N ILE A 132 -12.26 -11.75 16.56
CA ILE A 132 -12.58 -11.91 17.99
C ILE A 132 -14.03 -12.34 18.17
N ASP A 133 -14.97 -11.77 17.43
CA ASP A 133 -16.37 -12.14 17.51
C ASP A 133 -16.60 -13.57 17.03
N ASN A 134 -15.98 -13.97 15.91
CA ASN A 134 -16.07 -15.34 15.42
C ASN A 134 -15.43 -16.35 16.37
N PHE A 135 -14.30 -15.97 16.97
CA PHE A 135 -13.61 -16.75 18.00
C PHE A 135 -14.49 -16.94 19.25
N ASN A 136 -15.12 -15.88 19.72
CA ASN A 136 -16.04 -15.93 20.86
C ASN A 136 -17.29 -16.77 20.56
N GLU A 137 -17.78 -16.74 19.31
CA GLU A 137 -18.89 -17.59 18.87
C GLU A 137 -18.50 -19.07 18.90
N GLN A 138 -17.33 -19.43 18.38
CA GLN A 138 -16.85 -20.82 18.43
C GLN A 138 -16.54 -21.27 19.86
N LYS A 139 -15.94 -20.40 20.68
CA LYS A 139 -15.71 -20.64 22.12
C LYS A 139 -17.00 -20.97 22.86
N LYS A 140 -18.10 -20.26 22.59
CA LYS A 140 -19.41 -20.54 23.19
C LYS A 140 -19.97 -21.89 22.75
N LYS A 141 -19.80 -22.27 21.48
CA LYS A 141 -20.26 -23.56 20.94
C LYS A 141 -19.45 -24.74 21.46
N ALA A 142 -18.14 -24.56 21.63
CA ALA A 142 -17.21 -25.56 22.12
C ALA A 142 -17.15 -25.65 23.65
N GLY A 143 -17.98 -24.93 24.42
CA GLY A 143 -17.97 -25.01 25.89
C GLY A 143 -16.77 -24.33 26.59
N GLY A 144 -15.81 -23.77 25.85
CA GLY A 144 -14.67 -23.06 26.41
C GLY A 144 -13.52 -22.90 25.42
N SER A 145 -12.55 -22.04 25.75
CA SER A 145 -11.35 -21.84 24.90
C SER A 145 -10.44 -23.06 24.91
N LEU A 146 -10.41 -23.76 26.06
CA LEU A 146 -9.63 -24.98 26.26
C LEU A 146 -10.11 -26.10 25.31
N GLU A 147 -11.43 -26.22 25.13
CA GLU A 147 -12.04 -27.25 24.29
C GLU A 147 -11.83 -27.04 22.79
N MET A 148 -11.69 -25.78 22.37
CA MET A 148 -11.52 -25.44 20.96
C MET A 148 -10.09 -25.62 20.44
N PHE A 149 -9.09 -25.54 21.33
CA PHE A 149 -7.68 -25.55 20.93
C PHE A 149 -6.89 -26.80 21.31
N MET A 150 -7.42 -27.61 22.22
CA MET A 150 -6.69 -28.76 22.75
C MET A 150 -7.35 -30.07 22.33
N THR A 151 -6.53 -31.07 22.03
CA THR A 151 -7.00 -32.44 21.85
C THR A 151 -7.46 -33.05 23.16
N GLU A 152 -8.25 -34.12 23.11
CA GLU A 152 -8.74 -34.80 24.32
C GLU A 152 -7.62 -35.26 25.25
N ASP A 153 -6.48 -35.71 24.71
CA ASP A 153 -5.34 -36.13 25.53
C ASP A 153 -4.65 -34.93 26.19
N GLN A 154 -4.52 -33.79 25.50
CA GLN A 154 -4.01 -32.56 26.10
C GLN A 154 -4.91 -32.04 27.22
N LYS A 155 -6.24 -32.21 27.11
CA LYS A 155 -7.19 -31.87 28.19
C LYS A 155 -6.96 -32.70 29.44
N LYS A 156 -6.66 -34.00 29.30
CA LYS A 156 -6.36 -34.87 30.44
C LYS A 156 -5.11 -34.41 31.19
N TYR A 157 -4.05 -34.01 30.48
CA TYR A 157 -2.83 -33.49 31.10
C TYR A 157 -3.01 -32.12 31.75
N TYR A 158 -3.85 -31.25 31.18
CA TYR A 158 -4.12 -29.93 31.76
C TYR A 158 -4.96 -30.00 33.05
N ASN A 159 -5.86 -30.98 33.15
CA ASN A 159 -6.76 -31.15 34.30
C ASN A 159 -6.17 -32.06 35.41
N ALA A 160 -4.99 -32.65 35.18
CA ALA A 160 -4.28 -33.48 36.15
C ALA A 160 -3.38 -32.63 37.06
#